data_AF-A0A9D8WL87-F1
#
_entry.id   AF-A0A9D8WL87-F1
#
_cell.length_a   1.000
_cell.length_b   1.000
_cell.length_c   1.000
_cell.angle_alpha   90.00
_cell.angle_beta   90.00
_cell.angle_gamma   90.00
#
_symmetry.space_group_name_H-M   'P 1'
#
loop_
_entity.id
_entity.type
_entity.pdbx_description
1 polymer ?
#
loop_
_entity_poly.entity_id
_entity_poly.type
_entity_poly.pdbx_seq_one_letter_code
_entity_poly.pdbx_strand_id
1 'polypeptide(L)'
;AWNFFLNLAEKYGVAPESAMPETIHSNKTANMRTLLNQKLRREGWNIREMAAAGSSPKQMREYKLDVLKDVYRLLALCLGEPPTEFTWTYKDRDGKTHTLKTTPQEFYKSIVPADYGLESMVMIMNDPTREYYRVYEIENYRNCYEGVNWIYLNLPNEEMKAGALATIKDGEAVYASCDWRKGMVKPANSMTCDSYDYDSLFGMEFGMDKKARILTRFSASAHAMLIIACDTDENDKPTKWKFFNSWFDTGEKSTLTFTDEWFDGYIFRLALNRKYLSEKALKALETKHIMLPFWDYMN
;
A
#
# COMPACT_ATOMS: atom_id res chain seq x y z
N ALA A 1 -1.98 -0.62 0.55
CA ALA A 1 -1.95 -1.99 1.10
C ALA A 1 -1.40 -2.92 0.03
N TRP A 2 -0.31 -3.64 0.32
CA TRP A 2 0.32 -4.54 -0.66
C TRP A 2 -0.60 -5.71 -1.06
N ASN A 3 -1.41 -6.25 -0.16
CA ASN A 3 -2.40 -7.30 -0.47
C ASN A 3 -3.40 -6.87 -1.55
N PHE A 4 -3.76 -5.59 -1.61
CA PHE A 4 -4.68 -5.07 -2.64
C PHE A 4 -4.05 -5.03 -4.01
N PHE A 5 -2.74 -4.79 -4.09
CA PHE A 5 -2.01 -4.92 -5.33
C PHE A 5 -2.03 -6.38 -5.80
N LEU A 6 -1.71 -7.34 -4.93
CA LEU A 6 -1.75 -8.76 -5.29
C LEU A 6 -3.14 -9.22 -5.77
N ASN A 7 -4.20 -8.88 -5.03
CA ASN A 7 -5.58 -9.22 -5.41
C ASN A 7 -5.92 -8.78 -6.84
N LEU A 8 -5.36 -7.66 -7.31
CA LEU A 8 -5.57 -7.16 -8.66
C LEU A 8 -4.58 -7.77 -9.65
N ALA A 9 -3.30 -7.81 -9.32
CA ALA A 9 -2.24 -8.25 -10.22
C ALA A 9 -2.32 -9.75 -10.52
N GLU A 10 -2.63 -10.60 -9.54
CA GLU A 10 -2.81 -12.03 -9.77
C GLU A 10 -4.04 -12.32 -10.63
N LYS A 11 -5.12 -11.54 -10.45
CA LYS A 11 -6.36 -11.72 -11.19
C LYS A 11 -6.32 -11.14 -12.60
N TYR A 12 -5.85 -9.92 -12.75
CA TYR A 12 -5.93 -9.14 -13.99
C TYR A 12 -4.59 -8.98 -14.69
N GLY A 13 -3.47 -9.29 -14.04
CA GLY A 13 -2.13 -9.04 -14.56
C GLY A 13 -1.71 -7.59 -14.46
N VAL A 14 -0.67 -7.24 -15.21
CA VAL A 14 -0.13 -5.87 -15.33
C VAL A 14 0.23 -5.59 -16.78
N ALA A 15 0.36 -4.31 -17.15
CA ALA A 15 0.75 -3.90 -18.49
C ALA A 15 1.76 -2.76 -18.41
N PRO A 16 2.66 -2.61 -19.40
CA PRO A 16 3.48 -1.42 -19.56
C PRO A 16 2.60 -0.17 -19.73
N GLU A 17 3.06 0.98 -19.23
CA GLU A 17 2.35 2.27 -19.37
C GLU A 17 2.00 2.59 -20.83
N SER A 18 2.88 2.25 -21.78
CA SER A 18 2.61 2.46 -23.21
C SER A 18 1.41 1.68 -23.75
N ALA A 19 1.02 0.58 -23.09
CA ALA A 19 -0.14 -0.24 -23.46
C ALA A 19 -1.44 0.23 -22.78
N MET A 20 -1.34 0.94 -21.66
CA MET A 20 -2.47 1.53 -20.93
C MET A 20 -2.01 2.85 -20.29
N PRO A 21 -1.95 3.95 -21.06
CA PRO A 21 -1.35 5.18 -20.60
C PRO A 21 -2.23 5.90 -19.57
N GLU A 22 -1.59 6.77 -18.80
CA GLU A 22 -2.31 7.66 -17.89
C GLU A 22 -3.31 8.56 -18.63
N THR A 23 -4.46 8.81 -18.00
CA THR A 23 -5.46 9.79 -18.46
C THR A 23 -5.44 11.03 -17.58
N ILE A 24 -6.21 12.05 -17.97
CA ILE A 24 -6.45 13.21 -17.09
C ILE A 24 -7.08 12.76 -15.76
N HIS A 25 -7.94 11.74 -15.80
CA HIS A 25 -8.69 11.29 -14.63
C HIS A 25 -7.91 10.33 -13.74
N SER A 26 -6.94 9.58 -14.27
CA SER A 26 -6.02 8.80 -13.42
C SER A 26 -5.06 9.73 -12.66
N ASN A 27 -4.61 10.82 -13.29
CA ASN A 27 -3.81 11.86 -12.64
C ASN A 27 -4.62 12.80 -11.72
N LYS A 28 -5.92 12.99 -12.00
CA LYS A 28 -6.81 13.91 -11.27
C LYS A 28 -8.16 13.24 -10.96
N THR A 29 -8.12 12.26 -10.07
CA THR A 29 -9.26 11.37 -9.76
C THR A 29 -10.44 12.04 -9.07
N ALA A 30 -10.30 13.26 -8.55
CA ALA A 30 -11.29 13.90 -7.67
C ALA A 30 -12.71 13.94 -8.25
N ASN A 31 -12.87 14.40 -9.50
CA ASN A 31 -14.19 14.52 -10.14
C ASN A 31 -14.80 13.14 -10.45
N MET A 32 -14.02 12.24 -11.02
CA MET A 32 -14.44 10.85 -11.29
C MET A 32 -14.91 10.17 -10.01
N ARG A 33 -14.13 10.28 -8.92
CA ARG A 33 -14.45 9.71 -7.61
C ARG A 33 -15.73 10.29 -7.03
N THR A 34 -15.97 11.60 -7.18
CA THR A 34 -17.21 12.24 -6.72
C THR A 34 -18.43 11.68 -7.42
N LEU A 35 -18.41 11.59 -8.75
CA LEU A 35 -19.52 11.03 -9.53
C LEU A 35 -19.74 9.55 -9.24
N LEU A 36 -18.66 8.77 -9.15
CA LEU A 36 -18.72 7.36 -8.79
C LEU A 36 -19.36 7.17 -7.40
N ASN A 37 -18.92 7.94 -6.40
CA ASN A 37 -19.49 7.87 -5.05
C ASN A 37 -20.96 8.29 -5.02
N GLN A 38 -21.35 9.31 -5.77
CA GLN A 38 -22.74 9.74 -5.89
C GLN A 38 -23.61 8.61 -6.46
N LYS A 39 -23.16 7.98 -7.55
CA LYS A 39 -23.82 6.82 -8.17
C LYS A 39 -23.93 5.67 -7.16
N LEU A 40 -22.83 5.24 -6.56
CA LEU A 40 -22.81 4.13 -5.60
C LEU A 40 -23.72 4.37 -4.39
N ARG A 41 -23.76 5.59 -3.84
CA ARG A 41 -24.65 5.94 -2.73
C ARG A 41 -26.13 5.88 -3.13
N ARG A 42 -26.47 6.43 -4.30
CA ARG A 42 -27.84 6.37 -4.86
C ARG A 42 -28.28 4.92 -5.04
N GLU A 43 -27.47 4.10 -5.70
CA GLU A 43 -27.89 2.73 -6.00
C GLU A 43 -27.86 1.83 -4.76
N GLY A 44 -26.95 2.08 -3.82
CA GLY A 44 -26.96 1.44 -2.52
C GLY A 44 -28.25 1.75 -1.73
N TRP A 45 -28.73 3.00 -1.80
CA TRP A 45 -30.04 3.38 -1.25
C TRP A 45 -31.18 2.63 -1.94
N ASN A 46 -31.21 2.60 -3.27
CA ASN A 46 -32.26 1.91 -4.02
C ASN A 46 -32.34 0.41 -3.69
N ILE A 47 -31.20 -0.27 -3.52
CA ILE A 47 -31.18 -1.68 -3.10
C ILE A 47 -31.80 -1.85 -1.70
N ARG A 48 -31.58 -0.90 -0.79
CA ARG A 48 -32.21 -0.94 0.56
C ARG A 48 -33.72 -0.74 0.48
N GLU A 49 -34.19 0.17 -0.38
CA GLU A 49 -35.61 0.39 -0.61
C GLU A 49 -36.27 -0.84 -1.24
N MET A 50 -35.61 -1.49 -2.21
CA MET A 50 -36.07 -2.76 -2.77
C MET A 50 -36.22 -3.84 -1.69
N ALA A 51 -35.25 -3.96 -0.77
CA ALA A 51 -35.31 -4.89 0.35
C ALA A 51 -36.50 -4.57 1.28
N ALA A 52 -36.68 -3.29 1.63
CA ALA A 52 -37.78 -2.83 2.48
C ALA A 52 -39.16 -3.06 1.83
N ALA A 53 -39.24 -2.96 0.51
CA ALA A 53 -40.44 -3.27 -0.27
C ALA A 53 -40.68 -4.78 -0.50
N GLY A 54 -39.85 -5.65 0.08
CA GLY A 54 -40.01 -7.12 0.00
C GLY A 54 -39.48 -7.75 -1.28
N SER A 55 -38.62 -7.06 -2.04
CA SER A 55 -37.95 -7.65 -3.20
C SER A 55 -37.07 -8.83 -2.78
N SER A 56 -37.06 -9.87 -3.60
CA SER A 56 -36.23 -11.06 -3.35
C SER A 56 -34.72 -10.74 -3.48
N PRO A 57 -33.84 -11.50 -2.80
CA PRO A 57 -32.40 -11.39 -3.00
C PRO A 57 -31.95 -11.54 -4.45
N LYS A 58 -32.69 -12.32 -5.26
CA LYS A 58 -32.41 -12.48 -6.70
C LYS A 58 -32.61 -11.17 -7.47
N GLN A 59 -33.77 -10.52 -7.30
CA GLN A 59 -34.07 -9.24 -7.95
C GLN A 59 -33.07 -8.15 -7.56
N MET A 60 -32.68 -8.08 -6.28
CA MET A 60 -31.66 -7.12 -5.83
C MET A 60 -30.27 -7.39 -6.43
N ARG A 61 -29.90 -8.66 -6.65
CA ARG A 61 -28.64 -9.03 -7.31
C ARG A 61 -28.66 -8.70 -8.80
N GLU A 62 -29.78 -8.92 -9.49
CA GLU A 62 -29.95 -8.53 -10.89
C GLU A 62 -29.83 -7.01 -11.04
N TYR A 63 -30.51 -6.25 -10.17
CA TYR A 63 -30.37 -4.80 -10.13
C TYR A 63 -28.92 -4.35 -9.87
N LYS A 64 -28.23 -4.97 -8.91
CA LYS A 64 -26.80 -4.71 -8.66
C LYS A 64 -25.96 -4.93 -9.92
N LEU A 65 -26.23 -5.96 -10.72
CA LEU A 65 -25.48 -6.21 -11.95
C LEU A 65 -25.68 -5.08 -12.98
N ASP A 66 -26.90 -4.55 -13.10
CA ASP A 66 -27.15 -3.38 -13.97
C ASP A 66 -26.42 -2.13 -13.49
N VAL A 67 -26.41 -1.91 -12.17
CA VAL A 67 -25.62 -0.83 -11.55
C VAL A 67 -24.13 -0.98 -11.86
N LEU A 68 -23.59 -2.21 -11.82
CA LEU A 68 -22.18 -2.46 -12.14
C LEU A 68 -21.84 -2.18 -13.61
N LYS A 69 -22.79 -2.33 -14.55
CA LYS A 69 -22.60 -1.91 -15.95
C LYS A 69 -22.42 -0.39 -16.05
N ASP A 70 -23.20 0.37 -15.30
CA ASP A 70 -23.05 1.84 -15.24
C ASP A 70 -21.71 2.24 -14.61
N VAL A 71 -21.29 1.55 -13.54
CA VAL A 71 -19.99 1.77 -12.90
C VAL A 71 -18.85 1.51 -13.88
N TYR A 72 -18.90 0.38 -14.60
CA TYR A 72 -17.92 0.05 -15.64
C TYR A 72 -17.88 1.14 -16.71
N ARG A 73 -19.04 1.54 -17.24
CA ARG A 73 -19.13 2.59 -18.26
C ARG A 73 -18.50 3.90 -17.80
N LEU A 74 -18.79 4.35 -16.57
CA LEU A 74 -18.20 5.57 -16.00
C LEU A 74 -16.67 5.45 -15.94
N LEU A 75 -16.16 4.34 -15.41
CA LEU A 75 -14.72 4.13 -15.26
C LEU A 75 -14.02 4.04 -16.63
N ALA A 76 -14.57 3.28 -17.57
CA ALA A 76 -14.03 3.14 -18.92
C ALA A 76 -13.99 4.48 -19.68
N LEU A 77 -15.00 5.33 -19.52
CA LEU A 77 -15.01 6.68 -20.11
C LEU A 77 -13.95 7.61 -19.50
N CYS A 78 -13.57 7.40 -18.23
CA CYS A 78 -12.57 8.21 -17.55
C CYS A 78 -11.13 7.68 -17.72
N LEU A 79 -10.97 6.36 -17.73
CA LEU A 79 -9.68 5.68 -17.62
C LEU A 79 -9.28 4.91 -18.89
N GLY A 80 -10.20 4.72 -19.83
CA GLY A 80 -10.04 3.79 -20.95
C GLY A 80 -10.49 2.37 -20.58
N GLU A 81 -10.69 1.54 -21.60
CA GLU A 81 -10.98 0.12 -21.43
C GLU A 81 -9.66 -0.65 -21.24
N PRO A 82 -9.51 -1.43 -20.15
CA PRO A 82 -8.30 -2.21 -19.94
C PRO A 82 -8.02 -3.20 -21.09
N PRO A 83 -6.78 -3.29 -21.60
CA PRO A 83 -6.46 -4.19 -22.69
C PRO A 83 -6.56 -5.65 -22.26
N THR A 84 -7.15 -6.49 -23.09
CA THR A 84 -7.13 -7.96 -22.92
C THR A 84 -5.88 -8.59 -23.56
N GLU A 85 -5.33 -7.94 -24.58
CA GLU A 85 -4.04 -8.22 -25.21
C GLU A 85 -3.35 -6.91 -25.59
N PHE A 86 -2.02 -6.90 -25.65
CA PHE A 86 -1.25 -5.75 -26.14
C PHE A 86 0.03 -6.19 -26.86
N THR A 87 0.55 -5.28 -27.69
CA THR A 87 1.88 -5.39 -28.29
C THR A 87 2.79 -4.35 -27.65
N TRP A 88 3.86 -4.78 -26.99
CA TRP A 88 4.84 -3.91 -26.37
C TRP A 88 6.14 -3.92 -27.16
N THR A 89 6.53 -2.75 -27.67
CA THR A 89 7.80 -2.55 -28.37
C THR A 89 8.72 -1.71 -27.50
N TYR A 90 9.91 -2.21 -27.20
CA TYR A 90 10.88 -1.54 -26.34
C TYR A 90 12.31 -1.70 -26.87
N LYS A 91 13.21 -0.82 -26.41
CA LYS A 91 14.65 -0.96 -26.63
C LYS A 91 15.31 -1.47 -25.36
N ASP A 92 16.19 -2.45 -25.50
CA ASP A 92 17.02 -2.90 -24.38
C ASP A 92 18.19 -1.95 -24.11
N ARG A 93 19.03 -2.31 -23.13
CA ARG A 93 20.21 -1.52 -22.74
C ARG A 93 21.27 -1.42 -23.85
N ASP A 94 21.27 -2.35 -24.80
CA ASP A 94 22.18 -2.36 -25.96
C ASP A 94 21.58 -1.60 -27.17
N GLY A 95 20.38 -1.02 -27.01
CA GLY A 95 19.68 -0.26 -28.03
C GLY A 95 18.94 -1.12 -29.07
N LYS A 96 18.88 -2.44 -28.88
CA LYS A 96 18.16 -3.36 -29.77
C LYS A 96 16.66 -3.30 -29.50
N THR A 97 15.88 -3.20 -30.58
CA THR A 97 14.42 -3.20 -30.51
C THR A 97 13.88 -4.63 -30.35
N HIS A 98 12.96 -4.81 -29.40
CA HIS A 98 12.20 -6.04 -29.18
C HIS A 98 10.71 -5.74 -29.27
N THR A 99 9.93 -6.75 -29.65
CA THR A 99 8.47 -6.68 -29.71
C THR A 99 7.89 -7.92 -29.05
N LEU A 100 6.99 -7.72 -28.10
CA LEU A 100 6.27 -8.77 -27.38
C LEU A 100 4.76 -8.58 -27.57
N LYS A 101 4.08 -9.58 -28.14
CA LYS A 101 2.61 -9.66 -28.10
C LYS A 101 2.20 -10.61 -26.98
N THR A 102 1.40 -10.15 -26.03
CA THR A 102 1.04 -10.92 -24.83
C THR A 102 -0.25 -10.40 -24.20
N THR A 103 -0.74 -11.10 -23.18
CA THR A 103 -1.81 -10.66 -22.28
C THR A 103 -1.23 -10.06 -20.99
N PRO A 104 -1.99 -9.23 -20.25
CA PRO A 104 -1.52 -8.70 -18.96
C PRO A 104 -1.13 -9.78 -17.93
N GLN A 105 -1.85 -10.91 -17.90
CA GLN A 105 -1.57 -12.00 -16.97
C GLN A 105 -0.26 -12.73 -17.30
N GLU A 106 -0.01 -13.00 -18.59
CA GLU A 106 1.24 -13.59 -19.04
C GLU A 106 2.42 -12.65 -18.81
N PHE A 107 2.23 -11.35 -19.07
CA PHE A 107 3.25 -10.34 -18.81
C PHE A 107 3.60 -10.27 -17.32
N TYR A 108 2.60 -10.23 -16.43
CA TYR A 108 2.82 -10.28 -14.97
C TYR A 108 3.68 -11.48 -14.58
N LYS A 109 3.32 -12.69 -15.02
CA LYS A 109 4.07 -13.93 -14.76
C LYS A 109 5.51 -13.88 -15.27
N SER A 110 5.79 -13.15 -16.35
CA SER A 110 7.15 -13.04 -16.90
C SER A 110 8.06 -12.08 -16.15
N ILE A 111 7.52 -11.14 -15.37
CA ILE A 111 8.31 -10.10 -14.69
C ILE A 111 8.39 -10.27 -13.18
N VAL A 112 7.50 -11.06 -12.59
CA VAL A 112 7.55 -11.35 -11.14
C VAL A 112 8.35 -12.61 -10.85
N PRO A 113 9.14 -12.62 -9.76
CA PRO A 113 9.74 -13.85 -9.25
C PRO A 113 8.68 -14.93 -8.98
N ALA A 114 9.06 -16.20 -9.13
CA ALA A 114 8.17 -17.33 -8.88
C ALA A 114 7.65 -17.36 -7.43
N ASP A 115 8.41 -16.81 -6.49
CA ASP A 115 8.09 -16.67 -5.09
C ASP A 115 7.59 -15.24 -4.75
N TYR A 116 6.86 -14.57 -5.65
CA TYR A 116 6.24 -13.28 -5.34
C TYR A 116 4.72 -13.46 -5.12
N GLY A 117 4.31 -13.66 -3.87
CA GLY A 117 2.90 -13.90 -3.52
C GLY A 117 2.65 -13.97 -2.00
N LEU A 118 1.42 -14.27 -1.58
CA LEU A 118 1.02 -14.33 -0.16
C LEU A 118 1.76 -15.40 0.66
N GLU A 119 2.27 -16.44 -0.01
CA GLU A 119 3.04 -17.51 0.63
C GLU A 119 4.44 -17.08 1.04
N SER A 120 5.03 -16.12 0.32
CA SER A 120 6.42 -15.68 0.53
C SER A 120 6.52 -14.29 1.11
N MET A 121 5.55 -13.41 0.86
CA MET A 121 5.57 -12.02 1.28
C MET A 121 4.53 -11.79 2.38
N VAL A 122 4.92 -11.01 3.40
CA VAL A 122 4.12 -10.73 4.58
C VAL A 122 4.00 -9.23 4.73
N MET A 123 2.75 -8.79 4.89
CA MET A 123 2.45 -7.44 5.33
C MET A 123 2.71 -7.35 6.84
N ILE A 124 3.64 -6.48 7.22
CA ILE A 124 4.03 -6.24 8.61
C ILE A 124 3.58 -4.86 9.01
N MET A 125 3.09 -4.72 10.24
CA MET A 125 2.75 -3.44 10.82
C MET A 125 3.45 -3.24 12.16
N ASN A 126 3.87 -2.00 12.47
CA ASN A 126 4.15 -1.60 13.83
C ASN A 126 2.94 -0.87 14.40
N ASP A 127 2.21 -1.58 15.24
CA ASP A 127 1.08 -1.06 15.98
C ASP A 127 1.29 -1.26 17.49
N PRO A 128 1.83 -0.24 18.20
CA PRO A 128 2.05 -0.31 19.64
C PRO A 128 0.75 -0.25 20.47
N THR A 129 -0.42 -0.11 19.83
CA THR A 129 -1.72 -0.21 20.52
C THR A 129 -2.15 -1.66 20.76
N ARG A 130 -1.50 -2.62 20.11
CA ARG A 130 -1.84 -4.04 20.09
C ARG A 130 -0.65 -4.91 20.48
N GLU A 131 -0.93 -6.18 20.79
CA GLU A 131 0.12 -7.16 21.11
C GLU A 131 0.98 -7.43 19.87
N TYR A 132 2.30 -7.46 20.06
CA TYR A 132 3.23 -7.87 19.01
C TYR A 132 3.24 -9.39 18.84
N TYR A 133 3.73 -9.86 17.70
CA TYR A 133 3.78 -11.28 17.33
C TYR A 133 2.38 -11.91 17.28
N ARG A 134 1.43 -11.15 16.74
CA ARG A 134 0.06 -11.56 16.44
C ARG A 134 -0.30 -11.18 15.02
N VAL A 135 -1.06 -12.04 14.36
CA VAL A 135 -1.62 -11.75 13.05
C VAL A 135 -3.02 -11.18 13.24
N TYR A 136 -3.28 -10.06 12.58
CA TYR A 136 -4.57 -9.39 12.57
C TYR A 136 -5.13 -9.39 11.16
N GLU A 137 -6.44 -9.54 11.06
CA GLU A 137 -7.18 -9.51 9.80
C GLU A 137 -8.35 -8.54 9.94
N ILE A 138 -8.52 -7.62 8.99
CA ILE A 138 -9.65 -6.67 9.03
C ILE A 138 -10.81 -7.22 8.19
N GLU A 139 -11.94 -7.42 8.85
CA GLU A 139 -13.16 -7.97 8.26
C GLU A 139 -13.61 -7.14 7.05
N ASN A 140 -13.87 -7.83 5.94
CA ASN A 140 -14.38 -7.24 4.68
C ASN A 140 -13.50 -6.11 4.10
N TYR A 141 -12.24 -6.00 4.53
CA TYR A 141 -11.31 -5.01 3.99
C TYR A 141 -10.51 -5.62 2.84
N ARG A 142 -11.18 -5.77 1.69
CA ARG A 142 -10.64 -6.30 0.43
C ARG A 142 -11.17 -5.54 -0.79
N ASN A 143 -10.40 -5.52 -1.87
CA ASN A 143 -10.73 -4.83 -3.13
C ASN A 143 -11.22 -5.75 -4.25
N CYS A 144 -11.00 -7.07 -4.13
CA CYS A 144 -11.59 -8.10 -4.99
C CYS A 144 -12.53 -8.96 -4.16
N TYR A 145 -13.67 -9.39 -4.72
CA TYR A 145 -14.67 -10.16 -3.96
C TYR A 145 -14.09 -11.49 -3.45
N GLU A 146 -13.37 -12.18 -4.32
CA GLU A 146 -12.59 -13.40 -4.09
C GLU A 146 -11.17 -13.16 -3.55
N GLY A 147 -10.76 -11.91 -3.39
CA GLY A 147 -9.44 -11.55 -2.88
C GLY A 147 -9.31 -11.79 -1.38
N VAL A 148 -8.08 -11.73 -0.89
CA VAL A 148 -7.82 -11.81 0.55
C VAL A 148 -8.16 -10.50 1.24
N ASN A 149 -8.61 -10.61 2.49
CA ASN A 149 -8.71 -9.47 3.39
C ASN A 149 -7.32 -8.88 3.65
N TRP A 150 -7.31 -7.67 4.17
CA TRP A 150 -6.12 -7.10 4.76
C TRP A 150 -5.71 -7.88 5.99
N ILE A 151 -4.54 -8.51 5.88
CA ILE A 151 -3.92 -9.31 6.92
C ILE A 151 -2.54 -8.71 7.18
N TYR A 152 -2.17 -8.55 8.44
CA TYR A 152 -0.84 -8.10 8.83
C TYR A 152 -0.32 -8.80 10.08
N LEU A 153 0.99 -9.03 10.12
CA LEU A 153 1.72 -9.43 11.32
C LEU A 153 2.16 -8.17 12.08
N ASN A 154 1.74 -8.03 13.34
CA ASN A 154 2.17 -6.89 14.17
C ASN A 154 3.55 -7.18 14.77
N LEU A 155 4.56 -6.35 14.48
CA LEU A 155 5.94 -6.52 14.96
C LEU A 155 6.51 -5.22 15.58
N PRO A 156 7.45 -5.34 16.54
CA PRO A 156 8.20 -4.20 17.04
C PRO A 156 9.13 -3.63 15.95
N ASN A 157 9.56 -2.38 16.10
CA ASN A 157 10.35 -1.70 15.06
C ASN A 157 11.69 -2.40 14.80
N GLU A 158 12.29 -3.00 15.81
CA GLU A 158 13.57 -3.72 15.71
C GLU A 158 13.49 -4.87 14.69
N GLU A 159 12.42 -5.65 14.71
CA GLU A 159 12.18 -6.74 13.74
C GLU A 159 11.94 -6.18 12.34
N MET A 160 11.18 -5.08 12.24
CA MET A 160 10.90 -4.42 10.96
C MET A 160 12.16 -3.85 10.32
N LYS A 161 13.02 -3.19 11.11
CA LYS A 161 14.29 -2.63 10.69
C LYS A 161 15.27 -3.73 10.28
N ALA A 162 15.37 -4.81 11.05
CA ALA A 162 16.22 -5.95 10.73
C ALA A 162 15.81 -6.61 9.40
N GLY A 163 14.52 -6.88 9.22
CA GLY A 163 14.01 -7.45 7.99
C GLY A 163 14.20 -6.51 6.79
N ALA A 164 13.91 -5.21 6.94
CA ALA A 164 14.13 -4.23 5.89
C ALA A 164 15.62 -4.09 5.50
N LEU A 165 16.54 -4.03 6.48
CA LEU A 165 17.97 -3.98 6.24
C LEU A 165 18.45 -5.22 5.48
N ALA A 166 17.99 -6.42 5.87
CA ALA A 166 18.32 -7.66 5.18
C ALA A 166 17.82 -7.66 3.72
N THR A 167 16.59 -7.18 3.48
CA THR A 167 16.04 -7.02 2.11
C THR A 167 16.89 -6.08 1.26
N ILE A 168 17.27 -4.92 1.81
CA ILE A 168 18.10 -3.93 1.11
C ILE A 168 19.49 -4.49 0.78
N LYS A 169 20.07 -5.27 1.70
CA LYS A 169 21.35 -5.96 1.48
C LYS A 169 21.29 -7.04 0.41
N ASP A 170 20.13 -7.67 0.21
CA ASP A 170 19.89 -8.62 -0.90
C ASP A 170 19.60 -7.90 -2.23
N GLY A 171 19.69 -6.56 -2.27
CA GLY A 171 19.47 -5.77 -3.47
C GLY A 171 18.00 -5.51 -3.81
N GLU A 172 17.09 -5.74 -2.87
CA GLU A 172 15.65 -5.57 -3.04
C GLU A 172 15.14 -4.30 -2.36
N ALA A 173 14.19 -3.60 -3.01
CA ALA A 173 13.50 -2.47 -2.42
C ALA A 173 12.35 -2.93 -1.52
N VAL A 174 12.05 -2.18 -0.46
CA VAL A 174 11.00 -2.51 0.51
C VAL A 174 9.79 -1.60 0.32
N TYR A 175 8.61 -2.17 0.05
CA TYR A 175 7.36 -1.42 0.15
C TYR A 175 7.15 -1.01 1.60
N ALA A 176 6.89 0.29 1.81
CA ALA A 176 6.67 0.83 3.14
C ALA A 176 5.55 1.87 3.11
N SER A 177 4.80 1.99 4.21
CA SER A 177 3.86 3.10 4.40
C SER A 177 4.09 3.82 5.73
N CYS A 178 3.85 5.12 5.70
CA CYS A 178 4.24 6.03 6.76
C CYS A 178 3.32 7.25 6.88
N ASP A 179 3.50 8.02 7.94
CA ASP A 179 2.94 9.37 8.07
C ASP A 179 3.97 10.43 7.63
N TRP A 180 4.19 10.53 6.32
CA TRP A 180 5.21 11.40 5.73
C TRP A 180 5.08 12.89 6.11
N ARG A 181 3.89 13.34 6.55
CA ARG A 181 3.66 14.75 6.89
C ARG A 181 4.37 15.15 8.18
N LYS A 182 4.72 14.19 9.04
CA LYS A 182 5.35 14.42 10.32
C LYS A 182 6.86 14.51 10.14
N GLY A 183 7.49 15.55 10.68
CA GLY A 183 8.94 15.69 10.64
C GLY A 183 9.54 16.06 9.27
N MET A 184 8.74 16.28 8.23
CA MET A 184 9.23 16.60 6.88
C MET A 184 9.82 18.01 6.80
N VAL A 185 11.10 18.10 6.42
CA VAL A 185 11.83 19.33 6.10
C VAL A 185 11.93 19.46 4.59
N LYS A 186 10.96 20.14 3.97
CA LYS A 186 10.83 20.23 2.50
C LYS A 186 12.09 20.74 1.79
N PRO A 187 12.77 21.81 2.23
CA PRO A 187 13.98 22.27 1.53
C PRO A 187 15.11 21.23 1.51
N ALA A 188 15.15 20.34 2.51
CA ALA A 188 16.20 19.35 2.69
C ALA A 188 15.79 17.95 2.20
N ASN A 189 14.57 17.76 1.68
CA ASN A 189 14.00 16.45 1.33
C ASN A 189 14.28 15.38 2.39
N SER A 190 14.16 15.77 3.67
CA SER A 190 14.49 14.90 4.80
C SER A 190 13.40 14.87 5.85
N MET A 191 13.36 13.78 6.61
CA MET A 191 12.39 13.57 7.68
C MET A 191 13.11 13.17 8.97
N THR A 192 12.88 13.93 10.04
CA THR A 192 13.42 13.67 11.38
C THR A 192 12.37 14.03 12.44
N CYS A 193 12.45 13.43 13.63
CA CYS A 193 11.54 13.72 14.73
C CYS A 193 11.70 15.16 15.24
N ASP A 194 12.93 15.68 15.22
CA ASP A 194 13.32 16.94 15.86
C ASP A 194 13.51 18.08 14.84
N SER A 195 12.73 18.09 13.76
CA SER A 195 12.85 19.10 12.71
C SER A 195 12.59 20.53 13.21
N TYR A 196 11.78 20.68 14.26
CA TYR A 196 11.37 21.96 14.82
C TYR A 196 11.21 21.83 16.34
N ASP A 197 11.91 22.68 17.10
CA ASP A 197 11.77 22.77 18.56
C ASP A 197 10.58 23.66 18.94
N TYR A 198 9.36 23.12 18.76
CA TYR A 198 8.13 23.81 19.11
C TYR A 198 7.97 23.98 20.62
N ASP A 199 8.50 23.05 21.41
CA ASP A 199 8.38 23.06 22.86
C ASP A 199 9.08 24.30 23.45
N SER A 200 10.32 24.57 23.03
CA SER A 200 11.03 25.80 23.43
C SER A 200 10.39 27.07 22.86
N LEU A 201 9.92 27.03 21.60
CA LEU A 201 9.33 28.21 20.94
C LEU A 201 8.06 28.70 21.65
N PHE A 202 7.21 27.77 22.09
CA PHE A 202 5.93 28.09 22.72
C PHE A 202 5.94 27.96 24.24
N GLY A 203 6.98 27.38 24.83
CA GLY A 203 7.06 27.10 26.27
C GLY A 203 6.02 26.05 26.72
N MET A 204 5.69 25.08 25.87
CA MET A 204 4.65 24.07 26.11
C MET A 204 5.08 22.71 25.57
N GLU A 205 4.76 21.62 26.28
CA GLU A 205 5.08 20.25 25.83
C GLU A 205 4.06 19.74 24.80
N PHE A 206 4.53 19.33 23.62
CA PHE A 206 3.67 18.76 22.56
C PHE A 206 3.90 17.27 22.29
N GLY A 207 4.93 16.69 22.90
CA GLY A 207 5.36 15.31 22.68
C GLY A 207 4.28 14.27 22.96
N MET A 208 4.19 13.26 22.09
CA MET A 208 3.38 12.06 22.31
C MET A 208 4.15 10.86 21.79
N ASP A 209 4.11 9.72 22.46
CA ASP A 209 4.60 8.47 21.88
C ASP A 209 3.73 8.01 20.69
N LYS A 210 4.20 7.02 19.92
CA LYS A 210 3.49 6.53 18.74
C LYS A 210 2.11 5.96 19.08
N LYS A 211 1.96 5.29 20.22
CA LYS A 211 0.70 4.70 20.68
C LYS A 211 -0.34 5.78 20.94
N ALA A 212 0.02 6.81 21.70
CA ALA A 212 -0.82 7.96 21.98
C ALA A 212 -1.22 8.66 20.68
N ARG A 213 -0.28 8.91 19.75
CA ARG A 213 -0.58 9.54 18.45
C ARG A 213 -1.60 8.75 17.63
N ILE A 214 -1.54 7.43 17.66
CA ILE A 214 -2.51 6.56 16.96
C ILE A 214 -3.88 6.67 17.63
N LEU A 215 -3.95 6.49 18.95
CA LEU A 215 -5.21 6.47 19.70
C LEU A 215 -5.95 7.81 19.66
N THR A 216 -5.22 8.93 19.64
CA THR A 216 -5.78 10.29 19.51
C THR A 216 -6.04 10.71 18.07
N ARG A 217 -5.77 9.83 17.08
CA ARG A 217 -5.90 10.11 15.64
C ARG A 217 -4.97 11.22 15.12
N PHE A 218 -3.93 11.55 15.87
CA PHE A 218 -2.94 12.55 15.47
C PHE A 218 -1.99 12.02 14.38
N SER A 219 -1.75 10.71 14.32
CA SER A 219 -0.91 10.06 13.32
C SER A 219 -1.49 8.71 12.88
N ALA A 220 -1.35 8.42 11.59
CA ALA A 220 -1.73 7.15 10.97
C ALA A 220 -0.97 6.96 9.66
N SER A 221 -0.91 5.72 9.16
CA SER A 221 -0.36 5.43 7.83
C SER A 221 -1.10 6.23 6.75
N ALA A 222 -0.40 7.12 6.05
CA ALA A 222 -1.01 8.05 5.10
C ALA A 222 -0.51 7.91 3.66
N HIS A 223 0.75 7.48 3.46
CA HIS A 223 1.38 7.39 2.15
C HIS A 223 2.30 6.19 2.05
N ALA A 224 2.39 5.60 0.85
CA ALA A 224 3.27 4.46 0.58
C ALA A 224 4.41 4.87 -0.36
N MET A 225 5.60 4.36 -0.08
CA MET A 225 6.86 4.63 -0.79
C MET A 225 7.72 3.35 -0.81
N LEU A 226 8.86 3.39 -1.49
CA LEU A 226 9.84 2.31 -1.49
C LEU A 226 11.07 2.70 -0.70
N ILE A 227 11.47 1.95 0.33
CA ILE A 227 12.80 2.09 0.91
C ILE A 227 13.78 1.43 -0.07
N ILE A 228 14.82 2.17 -0.46
CA ILE A 228 15.78 1.76 -1.49
C ILE A 228 17.23 1.76 -1.02
N ALA A 229 17.52 2.35 0.15
CA ALA A 229 18.86 2.31 0.75
C ALA A 229 18.80 2.53 2.26
N CYS A 230 19.87 2.11 2.94
CA CYS A 230 20.11 2.32 4.36
C CYS A 230 21.60 2.67 4.55
N ASP A 231 21.88 3.69 5.34
CA ASP A 231 23.21 3.95 5.90
C ASP A 231 23.31 3.26 7.26
N THR A 232 24.41 2.54 7.51
CA THR A 232 24.69 1.90 8.79
C THR A 232 25.96 2.45 9.44
N ASP A 233 26.06 2.31 10.75
CA ASP A 233 27.31 2.56 11.47
C ASP A 233 28.29 1.39 11.31
N GLU A 234 29.45 1.48 11.96
CA GLU A 234 30.51 0.47 11.97
C GLU A 234 30.08 -0.91 12.50
N ASN A 235 28.95 -0.98 13.23
CA ASN A 235 28.38 -2.21 13.78
C ASN A 235 27.14 -2.66 12.99
N ASP A 236 26.95 -2.14 11.78
CA ASP A 236 25.82 -2.47 10.92
C ASP A 236 24.46 -2.03 11.46
N LYS A 237 24.43 -1.08 12.40
CA LYS A 237 23.19 -0.53 12.93
C LYS A 237 22.67 0.58 12.02
N PRO A 238 21.40 0.55 11.59
CA PRO A 238 20.81 1.62 10.79
C PRO A 238 20.91 2.99 11.45
N THR A 239 21.30 3.99 10.67
CA THR A 239 21.35 5.40 11.11
C THR A 239 20.40 6.27 10.31
N LYS A 240 20.31 6.02 8.99
CA LYS A 240 19.43 6.73 8.06
C LYS A 240 18.96 5.79 6.97
N TRP A 241 17.82 6.13 6.40
CA TRP A 241 17.14 5.37 5.37
C TRP A 241 16.79 6.29 4.21
N LYS A 242 16.61 5.72 3.02
CA LYS A 242 16.24 6.47 1.82
C LYS A 242 15.00 5.88 1.17
N PHE A 243 14.01 6.73 0.96
CA PHE A 243 12.86 6.44 0.12
C PHE A 243 13.10 6.79 -1.34
N PHE A 244 12.45 6.05 -2.23
CA PHE A 244 12.00 6.49 -3.55
C PHE A 244 10.49 6.76 -3.49
N ASN A 245 10.07 7.88 -4.06
CA ASN A 245 8.71 8.40 -4.01
C ASN A 245 8.18 8.72 -5.41
N SER A 246 6.87 8.73 -5.57
CA SER A 246 6.17 8.80 -6.87
C SER A 246 5.65 10.20 -7.22
N TRP A 247 6.21 11.27 -6.65
CA TRP A 247 5.73 12.65 -6.89
C TRP A 247 6.38 13.35 -8.08
N PHE A 248 7.49 12.82 -8.59
CA PHE A 248 8.28 13.43 -9.66
C PHE A 248 8.74 12.37 -10.67
N ASP A 249 8.99 12.80 -11.91
CA ASP A 249 9.38 11.96 -13.06
C ASP A 249 10.84 11.46 -12.99
N THR A 250 11.28 10.92 -11.84
CA THR A 250 12.62 10.35 -11.55
C THR A 250 13.72 11.36 -11.14
N GLY A 251 14.85 10.84 -10.64
CA GLY A 251 16.01 11.61 -10.17
C GLY A 251 16.03 11.90 -8.65
N GLU A 252 17.05 12.62 -8.16
CA GLU A 252 17.25 12.90 -6.73
C GLU A 252 16.05 13.56 -6.05
N LYS A 253 15.28 14.36 -6.81
CA LYS A 253 14.03 14.99 -6.35
C LYS A 253 12.95 13.98 -5.97
N SER A 254 13.05 12.75 -6.47
CA SER A 254 12.14 11.64 -6.15
C SER A 254 12.58 10.84 -4.93
N THR A 255 13.67 11.24 -4.27
CA THR A 255 14.17 10.56 -3.08
C THR A 255 14.02 11.40 -1.82
N LEU A 256 13.80 10.72 -0.69
CA LEU A 256 13.69 11.36 0.63
C LEU A 256 14.58 10.61 1.62
N THR A 257 15.34 11.32 2.44
CA THR A 257 16.17 10.70 3.49
C THR A 257 15.49 10.83 4.84
N PHE A 258 15.52 9.79 5.68
CA PHE A 258 14.96 9.88 7.02
C PHE A 258 15.84 9.21 8.05
N THR A 259 15.78 9.70 9.29
CA THR A 259 16.57 9.14 10.40
C THR A 259 15.98 7.80 10.86
N ASP A 260 16.82 6.96 11.46
CA ASP A 260 16.37 5.71 12.07
C ASP A 260 15.36 5.94 13.20
N GLU A 261 15.44 7.07 13.89
CA GLU A 261 14.45 7.47 14.88
C GLU A 261 13.09 7.84 14.24
N TRP A 262 13.11 8.52 13.08
CA TRP A 262 11.89 8.81 12.35
C TRP A 262 11.20 7.53 11.89
N PHE A 263 11.98 6.49 11.54
CA PHE A 263 11.46 5.15 11.27
C PHE A 263 10.59 4.69 12.44
N ASP A 264 11.11 4.75 13.67
CA ASP A 264 10.40 4.28 14.85
C ASP A 264 9.07 4.98 15.05
N GLY A 265 9.08 6.31 14.87
CA GLY A 265 7.94 7.17 15.12
C GLY A 265 6.83 7.08 14.07
N TYR A 266 7.19 6.92 12.78
CA TYR A 266 6.28 7.25 11.68
C TYR A 266 6.24 6.24 10.52
N ILE A 267 7.07 5.19 10.52
CA ILE A 267 6.84 4.01 9.66
C ILE A 267 5.77 3.16 10.31
N PHE A 268 4.76 2.78 9.54
CA PHE A 268 3.67 1.93 10.04
C PHE A 268 3.72 0.54 9.44
N ARG A 269 3.98 0.43 8.14
CA ARG A 269 3.80 -0.83 7.42
C ARG A 269 5.00 -1.12 6.54
N LEU A 270 5.36 -2.40 6.41
CA LEU A 270 6.29 -2.92 5.42
C LEU A 270 5.68 -4.14 4.72
N ALA A 271 6.07 -4.43 3.49
CA ALA A 271 5.92 -5.76 2.91
C ALA A 271 7.30 -6.40 2.79
N LEU A 272 7.52 -7.51 3.51
CA LEU A 272 8.80 -8.20 3.55
C LEU A 272 8.64 -9.66 3.16
N ASN A 273 9.66 -10.24 2.54
CA ASN A 273 9.72 -11.68 2.32
C ASN A 273 9.92 -12.40 3.66
N ARG A 274 9.22 -13.52 3.86
CA ARG A 274 9.30 -14.41 5.04
C ARG A 274 10.74 -14.82 5.36
N LYS A 275 11.59 -14.97 4.34
CA LYS A 275 13.00 -15.35 4.51
C LYS A 275 13.82 -14.34 5.34
N TYR A 276 13.35 -13.10 5.48
CA TYR A 276 14.00 -12.05 6.28
C TYR A 276 13.38 -11.88 7.68
N LEU A 277 12.42 -12.73 8.07
CA LEU A 277 11.77 -12.65 9.37
C LEU A 277 12.47 -13.55 10.37
N SER A 278 12.48 -13.13 11.64
CA SER A 278 12.99 -13.98 12.73
C SER A 278 12.14 -15.23 12.90
N GLU A 279 12.71 -16.28 13.51
CA GLU A 279 11.96 -17.49 13.85
C GLU A 279 10.72 -17.20 14.72
N LYS A 280 10.80 -16.17 15.59
CA LYS A 280 9.69 -15.77 16.44
C LYS A 280 8.56 -15.15 15.62
N ALA A 281 8.88 -14.30 14.65
CA ALA A 281 7.92 -13.74 13.71
C ALA A 281 7.30 -14.84 12.82
N LEU A 282 8.10 -15.79 12.34
CA LEU A 282 7.62 -16.93 11.55
C LEU A 282 6.63 -17.79 12.35
N LYS A 283 6.96 -18.16 13.60
CA LYS A 283 6.05 -18.88 14.50
C LYS A 283 4.74 -18.13 14.76
N ALA A 284 4.78 -16.80 14.80
CA ALA A 284 3.59 -15.98 14.99
C ALA A 284 2.63 -16.06 13.78
N LEU A 285 3.15 -16.23 12.56
CA LEU A 285 2.33 -16.39 11.34
C LEU A 285 1.49 -17.67 11.33
N GLU A 286 1.88 -18.68 12.10
CA GLU A 286 1.16 -19.95 12.22
C GLU A 286 -0.02 -19.86 13.20
N THR A 287 -0.16 -18.74 13.91
CA THR A 287 -1.24 -18.55 14.89
C THR A 287 -2.54 -18.11 14.23
N LYS A 288 -3.67 -18.43 14.86
CA LYS A 288 -4.99 -18.00 14.39
C LYS A 288 -5.06 -16.47 14.33
N HIS A 289 -5.53 -15.95 13.20
CA HIS A 289 -5.72 -14.51 13.01
C HIS A 289 -6.74 -13.94 14.00
N ILE A 290 -6.43 -12.78 14.55
CA ILE A 290 -7.37 -11.97 15.33
C ILE A 290 -8.17 -11.11 14.34
N MET A 291 -9.47 -11.41 14.22
CA MET A 291 -10.37 -10.65 13.36
C MET A 291 -10.71 -9.30 14.00
N LEU A 292 -10.47 -8.22 13.25
CA LEU A 292 -10.79 -6.85 13.58
C LEU A 292 -12.01 -6.38 12.78
N PRO A 293 -12.84 -5.49 13.32
CA PRO A 293 -14.01 -4.99 12.59
C PRO A 293 -13.61 -4.12 11.39
N PHE A 294 -14.48 -4.02 10.38
CA PHE A 294 -14.22 -3.18 9.18
C PHE A 294 -13.87 -1.71 9.49
N TRP A 295 -14.41 -1.16 10.59
CA TRP A 295 -14.18 0.22 11.03
C TRP A 295 -12.96 0.37 11.96
N ASP A 296 -12.10 -0.65 12.02
CA ASP A 296 -10.84 -0.55 12.77
C ASP A 296 -10.02 0.66 12.32
N TYR A 297 -9.33 1.27 13.28
CA TYR A 297 -8.60 2.51 13.07
C TYR A 297 -7.26 2.34 12.36
N MET A 298 -6.80 1.09 12.20
CA MET A 298 -5.53 0.75 11.56
C MET A 298 -5.70 0.24 10.12
N ASN A 299 -6.81 0.57 9.46
CA ASN A 299 -7.06 0.25 8.05
C ASN A 299 -6.17 1.04 7.05
#